data_AF-A0A3N7HSP2-F1
#
_entry.id   AF-A0A3N7HSP2-F1
#
_cell.length_a   1.000
_cell.length_b   1.000
_cell.length_c   1.000
_cell.angle_alpha   90.00
_cell.angle_beta   90.00
_cell.angle_gamma   90.00
#
_symmetry.space_group_name_H-M   'P 1'
#
loop_
_entity.id
_entity.type
_entity.pdbx_description
1 polymer ?
#
loop_
_entity_poly.entity_id
_entity_poly.type
_entity_poly.pdbx_seq_one_letter_code
_entity_poly.pdbx_strand_id
1 'polypeptide(L)'
;MKTKLIAAALLATAGAASATATLNGGTEVHFTGNASASVAIDPQDAGLLNAQVMSDDTSDRVTVTFLGKDAGHLNQMFFDGALALDNLAPVFSTYGLFHGGGALDFSFKDTRDGAEVPNGGNPLTFASYVVFGSFDPAGVFSAYTKGGEFDYVLGFNDSWRFDKDYNDLVVGIKVAPVPEADTYALMLAGLGIMGFVAARRRAH
;
A
#
# COMPACT_ATOMS: atom_id res chain seq x y z
N MET A 1 -13.87 -64.00 -0.71
CA MET A 1 -14.28 -62.84 -1.52
C MET A 1 -13.32 -61.70 -1.21
N LYS A 2 -12.57 -61.18 -2.21
CA LYS A 2 -11.49 -60.18 -2.02
C LYS A 2 -12.07 -58.78 -2.19
N THR A 3 -12.21 -58.04 -1.10
CA THR A 3 -12.73 -56.65 -1.10
C THR A 3 -11.61 -55.70 -1.51
N LYS A 4 -11.72 -55.09 -2.69
CA LYS A 4 -10.77 -54.07 -3.18
C LYS A 4 -11.07 -52.74 -2.50
N LEU A 5 -10.13 -52.23 -1.70
CA LEU A 5 -10.16 -50.87 -1.16
C LEU A 5 -9.81 -49.88 -2.27
N ILE A 6 -10.73 -48.97 -2.57
CA ILE A 6 -10.48 -47.82 -3.45
C ILE A 6 -10.11 -46.64 -2.54
N ALA A 7 -8.90 -46.12 -2.69
CA ALA A 7 -8.46 -44.89 -2.03
C ALA A 7 -8.75 -43.70 -2.95
N ALA A 8 -9.64 -42.80 -2.53
CA ALA A 8 -9.84 -41.52 -3.19
C ALA A 8 -8.83 -40.51 -2.62
N ALA A 9 -7.95 -39.97 -3.46
CA ALA A 9 -7.11 -38.83 -3.13
C ALA A 9 -7.86 -37.56 -3.54
N LEU A 10 -8.30 -36.77 -2.57
CA LEU A 10 -8.88 -35.45 -2.81
C LEU A 10 -7.74 -34.42 -2.73
N LEU A 11 -7.30 -33.89 -3.88
CA LEU A 11 -6.38 -32.77 -3.93
C LEU A 11 -7.19 -31.48 -3.71
N ALA A 12 -7.10 -30.88 -2.53
CA ALA A 12 -7.59 -29.53 -2.28
C ALA A 12 -6.49 -28.54 -2.66
N THR A 13 -6.64 -27.83 -3.78
CA THR A 13 -5.79 -26.69 -4.11
C THR A 13 -6.38 -25.46 -3.43
N ALA A 14 -5.83 -25.07 -2.28
CA ALA A 14 -6.12 -23.75 -1.71
C ALA A 14 -5.40 -22.70 -2.56
N GLY A 15 -6.16 -21.81 -3.21
CA GLY A 15 -5.60 -20.63 -3.86
C GLY A 15 -5.14 -19.64 -2.80
N ALA A 16 -3.96 -19.05 -2.96
CA ALA A 16 -3.55 -17.92 -2.13
C ALA A 16 -4.33 -16.68 -2.58
N ALA A 17 -4.89 -15.93 -1.62
CA ALA A 17 -5.41 -14.59 -1.90
C ALA A 17 -4.25 -13.68 -2.34
N SER A 18 -4.50 -12.81 -3.33
CA SER A 18 -3.56 -11.80 -3.80
C SER A 18 -4.21 -10.43 -3.67
N ALA A 19 -3.56 -9.51 -2.94
CA ALA A 19 -3.98 -8.11 -2.92
C ALA A 19 -3.36 -7.37 -4.11
N THR A 20 -4.14 -6.48 -4.71
CA THR A 20 -3.71 -5.63 -5.81
C THR A 20 -3.92 -4.17 -5.45
N ALA A 21 -2.83 -3.42 -5.33
CA ALA A 21 -2.91 -1.97 -5.30
C ALA A 21 -3.06 -1.45 -6.74
N THR A 22 -3.95 -0.48 -6.96
CA THR A 22 -4.17 0.17 -8.26
C THR A 22 -4.21 1.69 -8.14
N LEU A 23 -3.98 2.39 -9.25
CA LEU A 23 -4.14 3.83 -9.35
C LEU A 23 -5.31 4.18 -10.26
N ASN A 24 -6.07 5.20 -9.88
CA ASN A 24 -7.13 5.77 -10.69
C ASN A 24 -6.91 7.28 -10.88
N GLY A 25 -6.96 7.73 -12.13
CA GLY A 25 -6.77 9.13 -12.49
C GLY A 25 -5.36 9.66 -12.18
N GLY A 26 -5.31 10.92 -11.75
CA GLY A 26 -4.08 11.68 -11.59
C GLY A 26 -3.65 12.41 -12.87
N THR A 27 -2.75 13.38 -12.72
CA THR A 27 -2.19 14.14 -13.84
C THR A 27 -0.68 13.96 -13.88
N GLU A 28 -0.12 13.66 -15.04
CA GLU A 28 1.33 13.63 -15.23
C GLU A 28 1.96 14.96 -14.82
N VAL A 29 2.96 14.89 -13.95
CA VAL A 29 3.75 16.04 -13.54
C VAL A 29 5.23 15.69 -13.57
N HIS A 30 6.03 16.66 -14.01
CA HIS A 30 7.48 16.63 -13.98
C HIS A 30 7.97 17.71 -13.02
N PHE A 31 9.01 17.40 -12.27
CA PHE A 31 9.59 18.26 -11.25
C PHE A 31 11.08 18.02 -11.11
N THR A 32 11.74 18.88 -10.36
CA THR A 32 13.18 18.83 -10.09
C THR A 32 13.41 19.06 -8.61
N GLY A 33 14.51 18.55 -8.06
CA GLY A 33 14.93 18.86 -6.68
C GLY A 33 14.69 17.76 -5.66
N ASN A 34 14.01 16.67 -6.03
CA ASN A 34 13.64 15.58 -5.11
C ASN A 34 14.85 14.79 -4.54
N ALA A 35 16.07 15.09 -5.03
CA ALA A 35 17.30 14.47 -4.56
C ALA A 35 17.72 15.08 -3.21
N SER A 36 17.11 14.62 -2.11
CA SER A 36 17.51 15.01 -0.75
C SER A 36 18.10 13.83 0.02
N ALA A 37 19.23 14.07 0.71
CA ALA A 37 19.92 13.05 1.50
C ALA A 37 19.13 12.58 2.73
N SER A 38 18.13 13.35 3.16
CA SER A 38 17.22 13.01 4.25
C SER A 38 15.99 12.23 3.78
N VAL A 39 15.90 11.89 2.49
CA VAL A 39 14.87 11.02 1.92
C VAL A 39 15.51 9.74 1.39
N ALA A 40 15.04 8.60 1.90
CA ALA A 40 15.56 7.27 1.61
C ALA A 40 14.92 6.66 0.34
N ILE A 41 14.91 7.39 -0.77
CA ILE A 41 14.53 6.91 -2.10
C ILE A 41 15.57 7.34 -3.13
N ASP A 42 15.58 6.68 -4.29
CA ASP A 42 16.33 7.18 -5.43
C ASP A 42 15.68 8.47 -5.93
N PRO A 43 16.46 9.46 -6.43
CA PRO A 43 15.90 10.70 -6.96
C PRO A 43 14.80 10.46 -7.99
N GLN A 44 13.67 11.15 -7.82
CA GLN A 44 12.55 11.15 -8.77
C GLN A 44 12.42 12.52 -9.43
N ASP A 45 11.92 12.55 -10.66
CA ASP A 45 11.66 13.77 -11.42
C ASP A 45 10.26 13.80 -12.06
N ALA A 46 9.45 12.76 -11.82
CA ALA A 46 8.10 12.66 -12.33
C ALA A 46 7.17 11.84 -11.42
N GLY A 47 5.87 11.98 -11.68
CA GLY A 47 4.85 11.22 -10.99
C GLY A 47 3.43 11.53 -11.47
N LEU A 48 2.46 10.84 -10.90
CA LEU A 48 1.05 11.19 -11.04
C LEU A 48 0.62 12.08 -9.88
N LEU A 49 0.33 13.34 -10.18
CA LEU A 49 -0.24 14.31 -9.26
C LEU A 49 -1.63 13.85 -8.82
N ASN A 50 -1.81 13.68 -7.51
CA ASN A 50 -3.08 13.40 -6.85
C ASN A 50 -3.82 12.17 -7.41
N ALA A 51 -3.11 11.16 -7.92
CA ALA A 51 -3.74 9.89 -8.33
C ALA A 51 -4.39 9.19 -7.13
N GLN A 52 -5.60 8.68 -7.32
CA GLN A 52 -6.30 7.94 -6.27
C GLN A 52 -5.69 6.55 -6.15
N VAL A 53 -5.15 6.23 -4.97
CA VAL A 53 -4.65 4.90 -4.63
C VAL A 53 -5.80 4.03 -4.15
N MET A 54 -5.90 2.84 -4.72
CA MET A 54 -6.94 1.87 -4.43
C MET A 54 -6.35 0.52 -4.03
N SER A 55 -7.09 -0.24 -3.25
CA SER A 55 -6.89 -1.67 -2.99
C SER A 55 -8.14 -2.43 -3.44
N ASP A 56 -8.00 -3.70 -3.83
CA ASP A 56 -9.07 -4.46 -4.46
C ASP A 56 -10.00 -5.15 -3.47
N ASP A 57 -9.53 -5.49 -2.26
CA ASP A 57 -10.33 -6.25 -1.28
C ASP A 57 -10.46 -5.53 0.08
N THR A 58 -11.66 -5.57 0.66
CA THR A 58 -11.94 -5.05 2.02
C THR A 58 -11.16 -5.77 3.15
N SER A 59 -10.67 -6.98 2.87
CA SER A 59 -9.81 -7.74 3.76
C SER A 59 -8.36 -7.29 3.70
N ASP A 60 -7.95 -6.57 2.65
CA ASP A 60 -6.59 -6.08 2.50
C ASP A 60 -6.16 -5.23 3.70
N ARG A 61 -4.86 -5.30 3.99
CA ARG A 61 -4.22 -4.52 5.03
C ARG A 61 -3.20 -3.62 4.42
N VAL A 62 -3.24 -2.36 4.83
CA VAL A 62 -2.29 -1.36 4.37
C VAL A 62 -1.32 -1.03 5.50
N THR A 63 -0.05 -0.92 5.13
CA THR A 63 0.97 -0.30 5.97
C THR A 63 1.56 0.90 5.26
N VAL A 64 1.96 1.88 6.06
CA VAL A 64 2.61 3.10 5.60
C VAL A 64 3.97 3.19 6.28
N THR A 65 5.03 3.38 5.50
CA THR A 65 6.40 3.52 6.01
C THR A 65 6.92 4.92 5.73
N PHE A 66 7.40 5.61 6.76
CA PHE A 66 8.06 6.92 6.59
C PHE A 66 9.42 6.73 5.90
N LEU A 67 9.64 7.42 4.80
CA LEU A 67 10.87 7.32 4.00
C LEU A 67 11.75 8.55 4.10
N GLY A 68 11.31 9.59 4.81
CA GLY A 68 12.11 10.78 5.06
C GLY A 68 11.41 12.06 4.65
N LYS A 69 12.11 13.18 4.84
CA LYS A 69 11.62 14.51 4.51
C LYS A 69 12.74 15.48 4.15
N ASP A 70 12.40 16.58 3.50
CA ASP A 70 13.20 17.81 3.43
C ASP A 70 12.37 19.08 3.68
N ALA A 71 11.37 19.00 4.57
CA ALA A 71 10.55 20.14 4.92
C ALA A 71 11.08 20.92 6.14
N GLY A 72 10.79 22.23 6.15
CA GLY A 72 10.82 23.06 7.35
C GLY A 72 9.53 23.00 8.18
N HIS A 73 8.41 22.52 7.60
CA HIS A 73 7.14 22.40 8.31
C HIS A 73 6.93 21.00 8.89
N LEU A 74 5.98 20.90 9.83
CA LEU A 74 5.51 19.63 10.34
C LEU A 74 4.37 19.14 9.45
N ASN A 75 4.69 18.10 8.67
CA ASN A 75 3.77 17.44 7.76
C ASN A 75 3.33 16.10 8.33
N GLN A 76 2.06 15.81 8.13
CA GLN A 76 1.37 14.67 8.72
C GLN A 76 0.70 13.85 7.63
N MET A 77 0.63 12.55 7.86
CA MET A 77 -0.23 11.65 7.11
C MET A 77 -1.28 11.07 8.06
N PHE A 78 -2.53 11.17 7.65
CA PHE A 78 -3.67 10.56 8.31
C PHE A 78 -4.10 9.33 7.54
N PHE A 79 -4.64 8.34 8.25
CA PHE A 79 -5.25 7.15 7.68
C PHE A 79 -6.45 6.74 8.54
N ASP A 80 -7.56 6.33 7.93
CA ASP A 80 -8.82 6.01 8.61
C ASP A 80 -9.27 7.15 9.56
N GLY A 81 -9.03 8.41 9.16
CA GLY A 81 -9.32 9.62 9.94
C GLY A 81 -8.43 9.87 11.17
N ALA A 82 -7.39 9.06 11.42
CA ALA A 82 -6.47 9.19 12.55
C ALA A 82 -5.04 9.53 12.07
N LEU A 83 -4.26 10.21 12.91
CA LEU A 83 -2.85 10.47 12.62
C LEU A 83 -2.10 9.14 12.51
N ALA A 84 -1.57 8.82 11.34
CA ALA A 84 -0.75 7.63 11.12
C ALA A 84 0.71 7.92 11.45
N LEU A 85 1.26 8.99 10.87
CA LEU A 85 2.64 9.42 11.09
C LEU A 85 2.81 10.91 10.85
N ASP A 86 3.93 11.45 11.31
CA ASP A 86 4.42 12.77 10.95
C ASP A 86 5.88 12.71 10.50
N ASN A 87 6.35 13.80 9.92
CA ASN A 87 7.70 13.90 9.39
C ASN A 87 8.79 14.14 10.46
N LEU A 88 8.48 13.94 11.75
CA LEU A 88 9.44 13.83 12.86
C LEU A 88 9.73 12.38 13.25
N ALA A 89 9.01 11.42 12.68
CA ALA A 89 9.24 10.01 12.90
C ALA A 89 10.66 9.58 12.43
N PRO A 90 11.25 8.52 13.02
CA PRO A 90 12.47 7.94 12.48
C PRO A 90 12.25 7.37 11.07
N VAL A 91 13.17 7.60 10.14
CA VAL A 91 13.12 7.00 8.81
C VAL A 91 13.00 5.48 8.92
N PHE A 92 12.14 4.87 8.10
CA PHE A 92 11.71 3.47 8.11
C PHE A 92 10.77 3.05 9.25
N SER A 93 10.20 3.98 10.01
CA SER A 93 9.08 3.65 10.88
C SER A 93 7.84 3.27 10.06
N THR A 94 7.25 2.11 10.36
CA THR A 94 6.04 1.60 9.70
C THR A 94 4.83 1.64 10.63
N TYR A 95 3.69 2.05 10.09
CA TYR A 95 2.41 2.21 10.78
C TYR A 95 1.30 1.45 10.07
N GLY A 96 0.28 1.05 10.83
CA GLY A 96 -0.81 0.17 10.40
C GLY A 96 -1.10 -0.92 11.45
N LEU A 97 -1.88 -1.96 11.13
CA LEU A 97 -2.51 -2.25 9.84
C LEU A 97 -3.79 -1.41 9.64
N PHE A 98 -3.87 -0.67 8.54
CA PHE A 98 -5.06 0.07 8.13
C PHE A 98 -5.96 -0.76 7.21
N HIS A 99 -7.22 -0.32 7.05
CA HIS A 99 -8.19 -1.02 6.21
C HIS A 99 -7.97 -0.71 4.72
N GLY A 100 -7.93 -1.76 3.91
CA GLY A 100 -8.12 -1.66 2.45
C GLY A 100 -9.59 -1.81 2.04
N GLY A 101 -9.81 -1.99 0.74
CA GLY A 101 -11.11 -2.19 0.11
C GLY A 101 -11.64 -0.95 -0.60
N GLY A 102 -11.16 -0.71 -1.82
CA GLY A 102 -11.48 0.47 -2.62
C GLY A 102 -10.44 1.57 -2.45
N ALA A 103 -10.89 2.82 -2.55
CA ALA A 103 -10.01 3.98 -2.36
C ALA A 103 -9.51 4.01 -0.91
N LEU A 104 -8.19 4.10 -0.73
CA LEU A 104 -7.60 4.16 0.60
C LEU A 104 -7.96 5.49 1.29
N ASP A 105 -8.34 5.43 2.56
CA ASP A 105 -8.75 6.61 3.34
C ASP A 105 -7.53 7.27 3.99
N PHE A 106 -6.67 7.89 3.18
CA PHE A 106 -5.57 8.70 3.68
C PHE A 106 -5.66 10.15 3.24
N SER A 107 -5.03 11.02 4.03
CA SER A 107 -4.78 12.40 3.66
C SER A 107 -3.42 12.88 4.14
N PHE A 108 -2.85 13.84 3.43
CA PHE A 108 -1.69 14.61 3.90
C PHE A 108 -2.15 15.92 4.50
N LYS A 109 -1.41 16.43 5.49
CA LYS A 109 -1.69 17.71 6.11
C LYS A 109 -0.42 18.45 6.49
N ASP A 110 -0.33 19.71 6.10
CA ASP A 110 0.60 20.65 6.71
C ASP A 110 -0.06 21.28 7.94
N THR A 111 0.62 21.20 9.08
CA THR A 111 0.13 21.80 10.34
C THR A 111 0.21 23.32 10.35
N ARG A 112 1.01 23.93 9.48
CA ARG A 112 1.21 25.39 9.44
C ARG A 112 0.01 26.12 8.86
N ASP A 113 -0.55 25.64 7.75
CA ASP A 113 -1.69 26.25 7.07
C ASP A 113 -2.99 25.45 7.24
N GLY A 114 -2.91 24.22 7.74
CA GLY A 114 -4.04 23.32 7.95
C GLY A 114 -4.59 22.72 6.67
N ALA A 115 -3.90 22.89 5.53
CA ALA A 115 -4.30 22.35 4.24
C ALA A 115 -4.26 20.83 4.27
N GLU A 116 -5.38 20.20 3.92
CA GLU A 116 -5.53 18.75 3.89
C GLU A 116 -5.74 18.27 2.44
N VAL A 117 -4.89 17.36 1.99
CA VAL A 117 -4.95 16.78 0.65
C VAL A 117 -5.32 15.31 0.76
N PRO A 118 -6.59 14.95 0.54
CA PRO A 118 -7.04 13.56 0.61
C PRO A 118 -6.61 12.78 -0.64
N ASN A 119 -6.55 11.45 -0.50
CA ASN A 119 -6.31 10.52 -1.60
C ASN A 119 -7.29 10.72 -2.77
N GLY A 120 -6.77 11.01 -3.95
CA GLY A 120 -7.56 11.33 -5.15
C GLY A 120 -8.22 12.71 -5.12
N GLY A 121 -7.94 13.52 -4.10
CA GLY A 121 -8.47 14.88 -3.96
C GLY A 121 -7.85 15.88 -4.93
N ASN A 122 -8.38 17.10 -4.97
CA ASN A 122 -7.77 18.16 -5.77
C ASN A 122 -6.51 18.72 -5.07
N PRO A 123 -5.45 19.09 -5.82
CA PRO A 123 -4.36 19.85 -5.25
C PRO A 123 -4.88 21.20 -4.72
N LEU A 124 -4.38 21.61 -3.58
CA LEU A 124 -4.64 22.90 -2.98
C LEU A 124 -3.58 23.92 -3.43
N THR A 125 -3.81 25.20 -3.11
CA THR A 125 -2.87 26.28 -3.51
C THR A 125 -1.45 26.05 -3.01
N PHE A 126 -1.31 25.40 -1.85
CA PHE A 126 -0.05 25.19 -1.15
C PHE A 126 0.21 23.72 -0.82
N ALA A 127 -0.66 22.79 -1.22
CA ALA A 127 -0.52 21.41 -0.82
C ALA A 127 -0.93 20.46 -1.95
N SER A 128 -0.09 19.48 -2.23
CA SER A 128 -0.40 18.42 -3.20
C SER A 128 0.48 17.20 -2.93
N TYR A 129 0.16 16.07 -3.53
CA TYR A 129 1.03 14.90 -3.47
C TYR A 129 1.16 14.25 -4.85
N VAL A 130 2.25 13.52 -5.04
CA VAL A 130 2.47 12.69 -6.22
C VAL A 130 2.61 11.24 -5.80
N VAL A 131 2.17 10.34 -6.69
CA VAL A 131 2.69 8.97 -6.72
C VAL A 131 3.91 8.99 -7.62
N PHE A 132 5.09 8.70 -7.06
CA PHE A 132 6.34 8.72 -7.81
C PHE A 132 6.39 7.63 -8.86
N GLY A 133 7.04 7.93 -9.98
CA GLY A 133 7.25 6.99 -11.06
C GLY A 133 7.75 7.66 -12.33
N SER A 134 7.73 6.92 -13.42
CA SER A 134 8.17 7.39 -14.73
C SER A 134 7.11 7.16 -15.79
N PHE A 135 7.27 7.85 -16.91
CA PHE A 135 6.41 7.70 -18.08
C PHE A 135 7.26 7.21 -19.25
N ASP A 136 6.75 6.22 -19.98
CA ASP A 136 7.36 5.82 -21.24
C ASP A 136 7.07 6.85 -22.35
N PRO A 137 7.68 6.75 -23.54
CA PRO A 137 7.40 7.67 -24.66
C PRO A 137 5.96 7.67 -25.16
N ALA A 138 5.15 6.67 -24.78
CA ALA A 138 3.72 6.59 -25.09
C ALA A 138 2.83 7.19 -23.97
N GLY A 139 3.43 7.71 -22.90
CA GLY A 139 2.74 8.28 -21.75
C GLY A 139 2.21 7.23 -20.76
N VAL A 140 2.69 5.99 -20.83
CA VAL A 140 2.29 4.94 -19.89
C VAL A 140 3.07 5.10 -18.60
N PHE A 141 2.35 5.26 -17.49
CA PHE A 141 2.92 5.41 -16.16
C PHE A 141 3.44 4.08 -15.60
N SER A 142 4.62 4.10 -15.01
CA SER A 142 5.22 3.03 -14.22
C SER A 142 5.59 3.55 -12.84
N ALA A 143 4.95 3.02 -11.80
CA ALA A 143 5.19 3.46 -10.42
C ALA A 143 6.61 3.13 -9.94
N TYR A 144 7.20 4.03 -9.16
CA TYR A 144 8.41 3.76 -8.38
C TYR A 144 8.03 2.97 -7.12
N THR A 145 8.67 1.81 -6.94
CA THR A 145 8.34 0.83 -5.89
C THR A 145 9.49 0.60 -4.91
N LYS A 146 10.60 1.33 -5.05
CA LYS A 146 11.84 1.10 -4.32
C LYS A 146 12.27 -0.38 -4.35
N GLY A 147 12.50 -0.89 -5.56
CA GLY A 147 12.89 -2.30 -5.76
C GLY A 147 11.80 -3.32 -5.40
N GLY A 148 10.52 -2.92 -5.39
CA GLY A 148 9.38 -3.77 -5.05
C GLY A 148 9.05 -3.84 -3.55
N GLU A 149 9.76 -3.08 -2.71
CA GLU A 149 9.50 -2.99 -1.27
C GLU A 149 8.08 -2.44 -1.01
N PHE A 150 7.68 -1.42 -1.78
CA PHE A 150 6.37 -0.77 -1.70
C PHE A 150 5.57 -0.99 -2.98
N ASP A 151 4.25 -0.95 -2.90
CA ASP A 151 3.42 -0.97 -4.10
C ASP A 151 3.38 0.44 -4.72
N TYR A 152 3.37 1.47 -3.87
CA TYR A 152 3.51 2.87 -4.27
C TYR A 152 4.40 3.64 -3.31
N VAL A 153 5.16 4.60 -3.83
CA VAL A 153 5.84 5.62 -3.04
C VAL A 153 5.22 6.97 -3.34
N LEU A 154 4.85 7.69 -2.29
CA LEU A 154 4.15 8.97 -2.37
C LEU A 154 5.06 10.08 -1.83
N GLY A 155 5.08 11.21 -2.52
CA GLY A 155 5.73 12.43 -2.08
C GLY A 155 4.71 13.53 -1.85
N PHE A 156 4.67 14.11 -0.66
CA PHE A 156 3.88 15.28 -0.33
C PHE A 156 4.68 16.55 -0.53
N ASN A 157 3.99 17.63 -0.91
CA ASN A 157 4.55 18.96 -1.04
C ASN A 157 3.68 19.95 -0.27
N ASP A 158 4.28 20.75 0.62
CA ASP A 158 3.61 21.63 1.59
C ASP A 158 3.68 23.14 1.25
N SER A 159 4.26 23.50 0.10
CA SER A 159 4.58 24.90 -0.19
C SER A 159 4.11 25.46 -1.54
N TRP A 160 4.27 26.78 -1.70
CA TRP A 160 3.86 27.56 -2.87
C TRP A 160 4.88 27.55 -4.00
N ARG A 161 4.40 27.27 -5.23
CA ARG A 161 4.92 27.62 -6.57
C ARG A 161 6.37 27.28 -6.96
N PHE A 162 7.33 27.27 -6.06
CA PHE A 162 8.76 27.18 -6.36
C PHE A 162 9.42 25.92 -5.81
N ASP A 163 8.93 25.42 -4.68
CA ASP A 163 9.33 24.12 -4.14
C ASP A 163 8.20 23.13 -4.47
N LYS A 164 8.43 22.33 -5.51
CA LYS A 164 7.51 21.30 -6.01
C LYS A 164 8.26 20.01 -6.23
N ASP A 165 9.21 19.74 -5.35
CA ASP A 165 10.07 18.58 -5.46
C ASP A 165 9.51 17.37 -4.70
N TYR A 166 8.38 17.56 -4.00
CA TYR A 166 7.58 16.53 -3.33
C TYR A 166 8.37 15.71 -2.31
N ASN A 167 9.38 16.32 -1.69
CA ASN A 167 10.22 15.67 -0.70
C ASN A 167 9.87 16.09 0.74
N ASP A 168 8.84 16.92 0.96
CA ASP A 168 8.46 17.49 2.25
C ASP A 168 7.98 16.45 3.28
N LEU A 169 7.41 15.37 2.76
CA LEU A 169 7.10 14.12 3.47
C LEU A 169 6.97 13.01 2.44
N VAL A 170 7.84 11.99 2.55
CA VAL A 170 7.83 10.83 1.64
C VAL A 170 7.43 9.58 2.40
N VAL A 171 6.51 8.81 1.83
CA VAL A 171 5.97 7.60 2.42
C VAL A 171 5.88 6.46 1.41
N GLY A 172 6.14 5.24 1.87
CA GLY A 172 5.88 4.01 1.11
C GLY A 172 4.58 3.37 1.55
N ILE A 173 3.75 2.97 0.60
CA ILE A 173 2.49 2.25 0.81
C ILE A 173 2.68 0.79 0.44
N LYS A 174 2.30 -0.11 1.34
CA LYS A 174 2.26 -1.55 1.07
C LYS A 174 0.90 -2.12 1.41
N VAL A 175 0.27 -2.76 0.45
CA VAL A 175 -1.00 -3.47 0.53
C VAL A 175 -0.70 -4.97 0.55
N ALA A 176 -1.24 -5.67 1.54
CA ALA A 176 -1.08 -7.11 1.67
C ALA A 176 -2.45 -7.77 1.86
N PRO A 177 -2.70 -8.93 1.22
CA PRO A 177 -3.95 -9.65 1.40
C PRO A 177 -3.97 -10.25 2.80
N VAL A 178 -5.16 -10.27 3.41
CA VAL A 178 -5.40 -11.10 4.59
C VAL A 178 -6.01 -12.40 4.13
N PRO A 179 -5.44 -13.56 4.51
CA PRO A 179 -6.07 -14.84 4.20
C PRO A 179 -7.51 -14.86 4.73
N GLU A 180 -8.46 -15.10 3.83
CA GLU A 180 -9.87 -15.16 4.20
C GLU A 180 -10.12 -16.23 5.28
N ALA A 181 -11.10 -15.97 6.16
CA ALA A 181 -11.52 -16.89 7.20
C ALA A 181 -11.87 -18.29 6.63
N ASP A 182 -12.38 -18.34 5.41
CA ASP A 182 -12.74 -19.57 4.70
C ASP A 182 -11.52 -20.43 4.36
N THR A 183 -10.34 -19.83 4.18
CA THR A 183 -9.09 -20.59 4.00
C THR A 183 -8.75 -21.35 5.29
N TYR A 184 -8.91 -20.71 6.44
CA TYR A 184 -8.73 -21.38 7.74
C TYR A 184 -9.81 -22.42 8.00
N ALA A 185 -11.06 -22.15 7.62
CA ALA A 185 -12.14 -23.11 7.73
C ALA A 185 -11.89 -24.35 6.85
N LEU A 186 -11.40 -24.18 5.63
CA LEU A 186 -11.01 -25.28 4.74
C LEU A 186 -9.79 -26.05 5.25
N MET A 187 -8.81 -25.36 5.82
CA MET A 187 -7.67 -26.01 6.48
C MET A 187 -8.13 -26.86 7.67
N LEU A 188 -9.00 -26.31 8.53
CA LEU A 188 -9.57 -27.02 9.68
C LEU A 188 -10.46 -28.18 9.24
N ALA A 189 -11.27 -28.00 8.19
CA ALA A 189 -12.08 -29.07 7.61
C ALA A 189 -11.18 -30.18 7.04
N GLY A 190 -10.11 -29.83 6.33
CA GLY A 190 -9.11 -30.77 5.83
C GLY A 190 -8.43 -31.56 6.95
N LEU A 191 -8.00 -30.88 8.02
CA LEU A 191 -7.45 -31.52 9.22
C LEU A 191 -8.47 -32.43 9.91
N GLY A 192 -9.73 -32.01 10.00
CA GLY A 192 -10.83 -32.80 10.54
C GLY A 192 -11.06 -34.11 9.76
N ILE A 193 -11.07 -34.03 8.43
CA ILE A 193 -11.18 -35.20 7.54
C ILE A 193 -9.98 -36.14 7.75
N MET A 194 -8.76 -35.60 7.79
CA MET A 194 -7.54 -36.40 8.00
C MET A 194 -7.52 -37.08 9.37
N GLY A 195 -7.94 -36.38 10.42
CA GLY A 195 -8.10 -36.95 11.76
C GLY A 195 -9.12 -38.08 11.79
N PHE A 196 -10.26 -37.92 11.12
CA PHE A 196 -11.29 -38.96 11.00
C PHE A 196 -10.78 -40.21 10.26
N VAL A 197 -10.06 -40.03 9.15
CA VAL A 197 -9.45 -41.14 8.39
C VAL A 197 -8.43 -41.89 9.24
N ALA A 198 -7.58 -41.17 9.99
CA ALA A 198 -6.60 -41.77 10.88
C ALA A 198 -7.25 -42.57 12.02
N ALA A 199 -8.33 -42.06 12.62
CA ALA A 199 -9.10 -42.76 13.63
C ALA A 199 -9.69 -44.09 13.09
N ARG A 200 -10.23 -44.07 11.86
CA ARG A 200 -10.81 -45.28 11.25
C ARG A 200 -9.78 -46.38 10.96
N ARG A 201 -8.52 -46.01 10.70
CA ARG A 201 -7.42 -46.97 10.49
C ARG A 201 -6.94 -47.65 11.76
N ARG A 202 -7.21 -47.09 12.94
CA ARG A 202 -6.86 -47.70 14.24
C ARG A 202 -7.95 -48.61 14.80
N ALA A 203 -9.18 -48.47 14.31
CA ALA A 203 -10.32 -49.30 14.73
C ALA A 203 -10.43 -50.63 13.96
N HIS A 204 -9.50 -50.89 13.05
CA HIS A 204 -9.31 -52.14 12.29
C HIS A 204 -7.91 -52.67 12.53
#